data_AF-A0A1S2MD25-F1
#
_entry.id   AF-A0A1S2MD25-F1
#
_cell.length_a   1.000
_cell.length_b   1.000
_cell.length_c   1.000
_cell.angle_alpha   90.00
_cell.angle_beta   90.00
_cell.angle_gamma   90.00
#
_symmetry.space_group_name_H-M   'P 1'
#
loop_
_entity.id
_entity.type
_entity.pdbx_description
1 polymer ?
#
loop_
_entity_poly.entity_id
_entity_poly.type
_entity_poly.pdbx_seq_one_letter_code
_entity_poly.pdbx_strand_id
1 'polypeptide(L)'
;MRKGFEDLDIEGEIIAPTNLLFLEQVDMLGRVLIENPDILIIYPMYPHYTIPTLERFIEKDIPVFLLDTYHQWDNKTTYIGTDNVALGRRAGALLGSELH
;
A
#
# COMPACT_ATOMS: atom_id res chain seq x y z
N MET A 1 -0.23 3.47 11.93
CA MET A 1 0.37 4.64 11.26
C MET A 1 0.34 5.89 12.12
N ARG A 2 -0.81 6.43 12.56
CA ARG A 2 -0.86 7.67 13.37
C ARG A 2 0.17 7.78 14.50
N LYS A 3 0.21 6.80 15.40
CA LYS A 3 1.21 6.76 16.47
C LYS A 3 2.66 6.76 15.95
N GLY A 4 2.93 6.09 14.83
CA GLY A 4 4.27 6.09 14.23
C GLY A 4 4.66 7.43 13.61
N PHE A 5 3.69 8.19 13.10
CA PHE A 5 3.92 9.57 12.66
C PHE A 5 4.24 10.47 13.85
N GLU A 6 3.46 10.37 14.92
CA GLU A 6 3.68 11.12 16.17
C GLU A 6 5.03 10.79 16.82
N ASP A 7 5.35 9.50 16.98
CA ASP A 7 6.57 9.03 17.63
C ASP A 7 7.85 9.43 16.86
N LEU A 8 7.73 9.69 15.54
CA LEU A 8 8.86 10.02 14.65
C LEU A 8 8.85 11.48 14.16
N ASP A 9 7.91 12.31 14.65
CA ASP A 9 7.73 13.70 14.22
C ASP A 9 7.56 13.85 12.68
N ILE A 10 6.75 12.95 12.10
CA ILE A 10 6.42 12.94 10.67
C ILE A 10 5.04 13.56 10.49
N GLU A 11 4.92 14.54 9.60
CA GLU A 11 3.62 15.02 9.13
C GLU A 11 3.05 14.02 8.12
N GLY A 12 1.87 13.47 8.42
CA GLY A 12 1.28 12.44 7.57
C GLY A 12 -0.24 12.46 7.61
N GLU A 13 -0.85 12.32 6.42
CA GLU A 13 -2.29 12.18 6.25
C GLU A 13 -2.66 10.72 5.98
N ILE A 14 -3.71 10.23 6.64
CA ILE A 14 -4.30 8.92 6.35
C ILE A 14 -5.61 9.13 5.63
N ILE A 15 -5.64 8.76 4.36
CA ILE A 15 -6.83 8.88 3.50
C ILE A 15 -7.35 7.48 3.19
N ALA A 16 -8.65 7.26 3.41
CA ALA A 16 -9.31 5.99 3.12
C ALA A 16 -10.51 6.24 2.19
N PRO A 17 -10.75 5.33 1.23
CA PRO A 17 -11.92 5.41 0.37
C PRO A 17 -13.18 5.12 1.18
N THR A 18 -14.31 5.68 0.75
CA THR A 18 -15.63 5.46 1.36
C THR A 18 -16.28 4.16 0.88
N ASN A 19 -15.84 3.63 -0.26
CA ASN A 19 -16.27 2.35 -0.82
C ASN A 19 -15.09 1.58 -1.45
N LEU A 20 -15.38 0.37 -1.95
CA LEU A 20 -14.38 -0.52 -2.54
C LEU A 20 -14.30 -0.41 -4.07
N LEU A 21 -14.79 0.68 -4.66
CA LEU A 21 -14.70 0.87 -6.11
C LEU A 21 -13.31 1.37 -6.49
N PHE A 22 -12.72 0.75 -7.51
CA PHE A 22 -11.37 1.12 -7.98
C PHE A 22 -11.28 2.61 -8.39
N LEU A 23 -12.35 3.16 -8.95
CA LEU A 23 -12.41 4.57 -9.38
C LEU A 23 -12.15 5.54 -8.22
N GLU A 24 -12.70 5.26 -7.04
CA GLU A 24 -12.52 6.15 -5.90
C GLU A 24 -11.06 6.22 -5.47
N GLN A 25 -10.35 5.08 -5.43
CA GLN A 25 -8.93 5.06 -5.10
C GLN A 25 -8.08 5.80 -6.16
N VAL A 26 -8.44 5.68 -7.44
CA VAL A 26 -7.79 6.42 -8.53
C VAL A 26 -7.99 7.94 -8.38
N ASP A 27 -9.21 8.38 -8.07
CA ASP A 27 -9.53 9.80 -7.87
C ASP A 27 -8.84 10.37 -6.61
N MET A 28 -8.75 9.58 -5.53
CA MET A 28 -7.97 9.93 -4.35
C MET A 28 -6.50 10.12 -4.68
N LEU A 29 -5.90 9.20 -5.44
CA LEU A 29 -4.49 9.32 -5.86
C LEU A 29 -4.26 10.56 -6.72
N GLY A 30 -5.22 10.90 -7.59
CA GLY A 30 -5.18 12.14 -8.36
C GLY A 30 -5.11 13.39 -7.47
N ARG A 31 -5.87 13.44 -6.38
CA ARG A 31 -5.82 14.52 -5.40
C ARG A 31 -4.50 14.55 -4.63
N VAL A 32 -4.04 13.41 -4.12
CA VAL A 32 -2.76 13.30 -3.41
C VAL A 32 -1.58 13.73 -4.29
N LEU A 33 -1.61 13.39 -5.58
CA LEU A 33 -0.58 13.82 -6.53
C LEU A 33 -0.48 15.35 -6.69
N ILE A 34 -1.62 16.05 -6.55
CA ILE A 34 -1.70 17.52 -6.59
C ILE A 34 -1.07 18.11 -5.33
N GLU A 35 -1.32 17.52 -4.16
CA GLU A 35 -0.72 17.93 -2.88
C GLU A 35 0.80 17.74 -2.83
N ASN A 36 1.36 16.94 -3.75
CA ASN A 36 2.80 16.78 -3.95
C ASN A 36 3.57 16.32 -2.69
N PRO A 37 3.21 15.15 -2.12
CA PRO A 37 3.85 14.66 -0.91
C PRO A 37 5.31 14.23 -1.17
N ASP A 38 6.13 14.23 -0.12
CA ASP A 38 7.50 13.71 -0.19
C ASP A 38 7.55 12.20 -0.39
N ILE A 39 6.55 11.46 0.10
CA ILE A 39 6.43 10.00 -0.01
C ILE A 39 4.96 9.62 -0.10
N LEU A 40 4.62 8.64 -0.96
CA LEU A 40 3.33 7.98 -0.95
C LEU A 40 3.44 6.57 -0.35
N ILE A 41 2.63 6.26 0.66
CA ILE A 41 2.44 4.89 1.15
C ILE A 41 1.02 4.45 0.79
N ILE A 42 0.90 3.35 0.04
CA ILE A 42 -0.39 2.92 -0.49
C ILE A 42 -0.62 1.42 -0.30
N TYR A 43 -1.84 1.08 0.12
CA TYR A 43 -2.41 -0.25 -0.09
C TYR A 43 -3.19 -0.25 -1.42
N PRO A 44 -2.61 -0.79 -2.52
CA PRO A 44 -3.28 -0.77 -3.82
C PRO A 44 -4.38 -1.84 -3.84
N MET A 45 -5.65 -1.44 -3.65
CA MET A 45 -6.79 -2.37 -3.63
C MET A 45 -6.93 -3.10 -4.96
N TYR A 46 -6.68 -2.37 -6.05
CA TYR A 46 -6.70 -2.88 -7.41
C TYR A 46 -5.45 -2.39 -8.15
N PRO A 47 -4.31 -3.11 -8.05
CA PRO A 47 -3.04 -2.69 -8.64
C PRO A 47 -3.15 -2.38 -10.14
N HIS A 48 -3.89 -3.19 -10.89
CA HIS A 48 -4.11 -3.00 -12.32
C HIS A 48 -4.68 -1.61 -12.69
N TYR A 49 -5.56 -1.06 -11.85
CA TYR A 49 -6.18 0.25 -12.10
C TYR A 49 -5.42 1.42 -11.45
N THR A 50 -4.64 1.15 -10.40
CA THR A 50 -3.93 2.19 -9.66
C THR A 50 -2.52 2.46 -10.18
N ILE A 51 -1.82 1.44 -10.69
CA ILE A 51 -0.44 1.57 -11.20
C ILE A 51 -0.28 2.68 -12.24
N PRO A 52 -1.17 2.85 -13.24
CA PRO A 52 -1.05 3.96 -14.18
C PRO A 52 -1.02 5.35 -13.52
N THR A 53 -1.74 5.52 -12.39
CA THR A 53 -1.69 6.76 -11.61
C THR A 53 -0.44 6.82 -10.74
N LEU A 54 0.03 5.69 -10.20
CA LEU A 54 1.28 5.61 -9.43
C LEU A 54 2.51 5.96 -10.26
N GLU A 55 2.54 5.63 -11.56
CA GLU A 55 3.63 6.05 -12.46
C GLU A 55 3.80 7.57 -12.50
N ARG A 56 2.72 8.33 -12.34
CA ARG A 56 2.78 9.80 -12.31
C ARG A 56 3.45 10.35 -11.04
N PHE A 57 3.47 9.59 -9.95
CA PHE A 57 4.26 9.92 -8.77
C PHE A 57 5.75 9.73 -9.05
N ILE A 58 6.10 8.64 -9.75
CA ILE A 58 7.48 8.34 -10.17
C ILE A 58 8.01 9.42 -11.13
N GLU A 59 7.19 9.87 -12.08
CA GLU A 59 7.52 10.99 -12.98
C GLU A 59 7.82 12.31 -12.24
N LYS A 60 7.35 12.45 -11.00
CA LYS A 60 7.59 13.62 -10.13
C LYS A 60 8.64 13.35 -9.05
N ASP A 61 9.40 12.26 -9.18
CA ASP A 61 10.41 11.81 -8.20
C ASP A 61 9.83 11.54 -6.80
N ILE A 62 8.53 11.24 -6.71
CA ILE A 62 7.87 10.88 -5.44
C ILE A 62 7.96 9.36 -5.25
N PRO A 63 8.70 8.87 -4.25
CA PRO A 63 8.80 7.43 -3.96
C PRO A 63 7.46 6.85 -3.52
N VAL A 64 7.17 5.63 -3.99
CA VAL A 64 5.91 4.91 -3.70
C VAL A 64 6.20 3.60 -2.95
N PHE A 65 5.63 3.49 -1.75
CA PHE A 65 5.76 2.31 -0.90
C PHE A 65 4.47 1.50 -0.98
N LEU A 66 4.57 0.23 -1.37
CA LEU A 66 3.41 -0.67 -1.35
C LEU A 66 3.23 -1.24 0.05
N LEU A 67 2.03 -1.11 0.60
CA LEU A 67 1.65 -1.63 1.90
C LEU A 67 0.68 -2.79 1.72
N ASP A 68 0.90 -3.88 2.45
CA ASP A 68 0.03 -5.06 2.61
C ASP A 68 -0.19 -5.89 1.31
N THR A 69 -0.64 -5.28 0.22
CA THR A 69 -0.77 -5.94 -1.10
C THR A 69 0.50 -5.79 -1.92
N TYR A 70 1.19 -6.92 -2.16
CA TYR A 70 2.31 -6.97 -3.09
C TYR A 70 1.83 -6.98 -4.55
N HIS A 71 2.55 -6.28 -5.43
CA HIS A 71 2.43 -6.41 -6.88
C HIS A 71 3.82 -6.38 -7.53
N GLN A 72 3.99 -7.12 -8.63
CA GLN A 72 5.20 -7.03 -9.46
C GLN A 72 5.18 -5.73 -10.26
N TRP A 73 5.57 -4.65 -9.59
CA TRP A 73 5.76 -3.32 -10.18
C TRP A 73 7.14 -2.82 -9.81
N ASP A 74 8.00 -2.61 -10.81
CA ASP A 74 9.44 -2.38 -10.58
C ASP A 74 9.74 -0.99 -10.02
N ASN A 75 8.88 0.00 -10.28
CA ASN A 75 9.10 1.38 -9.83
C ASN A 75 8.71 1.62 -8.35
N LYS A 76 8.16 0.63 -7.65
CA LYS A 76 7.96 0.74 -6.19
C LYS A 76 9.30 0.90 -5.50
N THR A 77 9.37 1.78 -4.50
CA THR A 77 10.59 1.93 -3.70
C THR A 77 10.78 0.75 -2.75
N THR A 78 9.68 0.29 -2.13
CA THR A 78 9.71 -0.87 -1.24
C THR A 78 8.31 -1.48 -1.08
N TYR A 79 8.26 -2.69 -0.53
CA TYR A 79 7.04 -3.34 -0.07
C TYR A 79 7.10 -3.56 1.44
N ILE A 80 6.06 -3.15 2.14
CA ILE A 80 5.86 -3.33 3.58
C ILE A 80 4.67 -4.26 3.76
N GLY A 81 4.92 -5.50 4.15
CA GLY A 81 3.83 -6.44 4.39
C GLY A 81 4.31 -7.79 4.87
N THR A 82 3.37 -8.72 4.98
CA THR A 82 3.63 -10.05 5.52
C THR A 82 4.26 -10.95 4.47
N ASP A 83 5.23 -11.78 4.88
CA ASP A 83 5.64 -12.92 4.07
C ASP A 83 4.52 -13.96 4.04
N ASN A 84 3.71 -13.91 2.98
CA ASN A 84 2.54 -14.77 2.83
C ASN A 84 2.91 -16.26 2.67
N VAL A 85 4.13 -16.60 2.24
CA VAL A 85 4.60 -17.99 2.19
C VAL A 85 4.88 -18.48 3.60
N ALA A 86 5.61 -17.70 4.40
CA ALA A 86 5.86 -18.02 5.80
C ALA A 86 4.55 -18.09 6.61
N LEU A 87 3.63 -17.15 6.37
CA LEU A 87 2.30 -17.13 7.00
C LEU A 87 1.50 -18.38 6.64
N GLY A 88 1.42 -18.72 5.34
CA GLY A 88 0.70 -19.91 4.88
C GLY A 88 1.26 -21.21 5.47
N ARG A 89 2.59 -21.33 5.59
CA ARG A 89 3.24 -22.48 6.27
C ARG A 89 2.84 -22.57 7.75
N ARG A 90 2.84 -21.45 8.48
CA ARG A 90 2.45 -21.42 9.90
C ARG A 90 0.97 -21.76 10.08
N ALA A 91 0.10 -21.19 9.24
CA ALA A 91 -1.34 -21.48 9.27
C ALA A 91 -1.63 -22.94 8.96
N GLY A 92 -0.99 -23.51 7.94
CA GLY A 92 -1.14 -24.93 7.59
C GLY A 92 -0.64 -25.87 8.70
N ALA A 93 0.49 -25.55 9.34
CA ALA A 93 1.00 -26.31 10.47
C ALA A 93 0.04 -26.29 11.67
N LEU A 94 -0.54 -25.12 11.98
CA LEU A 94 -1.56 -24.99 13.02
C LEU A 94 -2.83 -25.78 12.68
N LEU A 95 -3.37 -25.64 11.47
CA LEU A 95 -4.56 -26.39 11.07
C LEU A 95 -4.32 -27.90 11.12
N GLY A 96 -3.12 -28.35 10.72
CA GLY A 96 -2.74 -29.76 10.81
C GLY A 96 -2.67 -30.31 12.25
N SER A 97 -2.36 -29.47 13.26
CA SER A 97 -2.35 -29.91 14.66
C SER A 97 -3.74 -30.10 15.25
N GLU A 98 -4.76 -29.47 14.67
CA GLU A 98 -6.15 -29.52 15.15
C GLU A 98 -6.99 -30.65 14.50
N LEU A 99 -6.45 -31.34 13.49
CA LEU A 99 -7.13 -32.47 12.86
C LEU A 99 -6.83 -33.77 13.64
N HIS A 100 -7.89 -34.42 14.15
CA HIS A 100 -7.85 -35.71 14.85
C HIS A 100 -8.55 -36.81 14.04
#